data_AF-A0A4S2SSN4-F1
#
_entry.id   AF-A0A4S2SSN4-F1
#
_cell.length_a   1.000
_cell.length_b   1.000
_cell.length_c   1.000
_cell.angle_alpha   90.00
_cell.angle_beta   90.00
_cell.angle_gamma   90.00
#
_symmetry.space_group_name_H-M   'P 1'
#
loop_
_entity.id
_entity.type
_entity.pdbx_description
1 polymer ?
#
loop_
_entity_poly.entity_id
_entity_poly.type
_entity_poly.pdbx_seq_one_letter_code
_entity_poly.pdbx_strand_id
1 'polypeptide(L)' 'MLLRRLIAMDMRPVAIDRLGQDAPLAALKAARTLEIIAQRTAHWPARHARAQEPAAVAAALGLNTDEARKLTARYGGWSR' A
#
# COMPACT_ATOMS: atom_id res chain seq x y z
N MET A 1 19.14 12.32 -5.74
CA MET A 1 18.19 11.40 -6.43
C MET A 1 16.94 11.03 -5.62
N LEU A 2 16.94 11.06 -4.28
CA LEU A 2 15.78 10.70 -3.43
C LEU A 2 14.55 11.61 -3.59
N LEU A 3 14.75 12.93 -3.76
CA LEU A 3 13.66 13.91 -3.81
C LEU A 3 12.70 13.71 -5.00
N ARG A 4 13.23 13.29 -6.16
CA ARG A 4 12.41 13.00 -7.36
C ARG A 4 11.56 11.74 -7.22
N ARG A 5 12.01 10.75 -6.45
CA ARG A 5 11.24 9.52 -6.17
C ARG A 5 10.08 9.78 -5.20
N LEU A 6 10.28 10.67 -4.23
CA LEU A 6 9.24 11.05 -3.27
C LEU A 6 8.09 11.82 -3.95
N ILE A 7 8.42 12.83 -4.77
CA ILE A 7 7.43 13.63 -5.53
C ILE A 7 6.65 12.75 -6.52
N ALA A 8 7.32 11.81 -7.19
CA ALA A 8 6.64 10.85 -8.07
C ALA A 8 5.71 9.89 -7.32
N MET A 9 5.96 9.60 -6.03
CA MET A 9 5.07 8.78 -5.22
C MET A 9 3.76 9.50 -4.87
N ASP A 10 3.83 10.80 -4.59
CA ASP A 10 2.69 11.65 -4.18
C ASP A 10 1.82 12.12 -5.35
N MET A 11 2.33 12.11 -6.59
CA MET A 11 1.55 12.47 -7.78
C MET A 11 0.65 11.34 -8.30
N ARG A 12 0.81 10.11 -7.82
CA ARG A 12 0.06 8.93 -8.29
C ARG A 12 -1.44 8.98 -7.97
N PRO A 13 -1.88 9.39 -6.76
CA PRO A 13 -3.30 9.57 -6.47
C PRO A 13 -3.94 10.61 -7.40
N VAL A 14 -3.29 11.77 -7.59
CA VAL A 14 -3.78 12.85 -8.47
C VAL A 14 -3.91 12.38 -9.94
N ALA A 15 -3.00 11.53 -10.40
CA ALA A 15 -3.07 10.96 -11.75
C ALA A 15 -4.22 9.96 -11.91
N ILE A 16 -4.50 9.14 -10.88
CA ILE A 16 -5.62 8.18 -10.89
C ILE A 16 -6.96 8.91 -10.82
N ASP A 17 -7.07 9.96 -9.99
CA ASP A 17 -8.31 10.73 -9.85
C ASP A 17 -8.68 11.41 -11.16
N ARG A 18 -7.72 12.04 -11.84
CA ARG A 18 -7.93 12.61 -13.18
C ARG A 18 -8.31 11.54 -14.20
N LEU A 19 -7.59 10.41 -14.21
CA LEU A 19 -7.93 9.29 -15.08
C LEU A 19 -9.34 8.73 -14.79
N GLY A 20 -9.82 8.84 -13.56
CA GLY A 20 -11.16 8.41 -13.17
C GLY A 20 -12.29 9.24 -13.78
N GLN A 21 -12.03 10.53 -14.04
CA GLN A 21 -12.99 11.43 -14.69
C GLN A 21 -13.13 11.11 -16.18
N ASP A 22 -12.00 10.86 -16.86
CA ASP A 22 -11.97 10.66 -18.31
C ASP A 22 -12.16 9.19 -18.74
N ALA A 23 -11.68 8.25 -17.92
CA ALA A 23 -11.62 6.82 -18.23
C ALA A 23 -11.69 5.93 -16.96
N PRO A 24 -12.88 5.77 -16.35
CA PRO A 24 -13.03 5.11 -15.04
C PRO A 24 -12.52 3.67 -14.99
N LEU A 25 -12.70 2.89 -16.07
CA LEU A 25 -12.18 1.53 -16.15
C LEU A 25 -10.64 1.49 -16.21
N ALA A 26 -10.02 2.49 -16.85
CA ALA A 26 -8.56 2.61 -16.89
C ALA A 26 -8.00 2.98 -15.51
N ALA A 27 -8.67 3.86 -14.77
CA ALA A 27 -8.32 4.20 -13.39
C ALA A 27 -8.39 2.97 -12.46
N LEU A 28 -9.46 2.17 -12.55
CA LEU A 28 -9.57 0.92 -11.79
C LEU A 28 -8.47 -0.09 -12.15
N LYS A 29 -8.15 -0.23 -13.45
CA LYS A 29 -7.04 -1.08 -13.89
C LYS A 29 -5.70 -0.60 -13.33
N ALA A 30 -5.46 0.70 -13.29
CA ALA A 30 -4.25 1.30 -12.71
C ALA A 30 -4.18 1.04 -11.20
N ALA A 31 -5.26 1.28 -10.46
CA ALA A 31 -5.35 1.01 -9.02
C ALA A 31 -5.11 -0.47 -8.70
N ARG A 32 -5.73 -1.39 -9.46
CA ARG A 32 -5.52 -2.84 -9.31
C ARG A 32 -4.06 -3.23 -9.58
N THR A 33 -3.44 -2.62 -10.58
CA THR A 33 -2.02 -2.86 -10.90
C THR A 33 -1.12 -2.44 -9.73
N LEU A 34 -1.38 -1.27 -9.13
CA LEU A 34 -0.67 -0.80 -7.95
C LEU A 34 -0.85 -1.74 -6.75
N GLU A 35 -2.06 -2.25 -6.54
CA GLU A 35 -2.33 -3.22 -5.47
C GLU A 35 -1.51 -4.52 -5.65
N ILE A 36 -1.44 -5.05 -6.87
CA ILE A 36 -0.65 -6.25 -7.19
C ILE A 36 0.84 -6.00 -6.95
N ILE A 37 1.35 -4.84 -7.37
CA ILE A 37 2.74 -4.45 -7.12
C ILE A 37 2.99 -4.39 -5.62
N ALA A 38 2.14 -3.70 -4.87
CA ALA A 38 2.26 -3.57 -3.42
C ALA A 38 2.27 -4.95 -2.73
N GLN A 39 1.35 -5.85 -3.09
CA GLN A 39 1.30 -7.22 -2.53
C GLN A 39 2.60 -7.99 -2.80
N ARG A 40 3.14 -7.92 -4.02
CA ARG A 40 4.38 -8.62 -4.38
C ARG A 40 5.59 -8.06 -3.67
N THR A 41 5.70 -6.74 -3.58
CA THR A 41 6.87 -6.08 -2.97
C THR A 41 6.84 -6.13 -1.45
N ALA A 42 5.65 -6.17 -0.84
CA ALA A 42 5.48 -6.13 0.61
C ALA A 42 5.39 -7.51 1.28
N HIS A 43 5.44 -8.63 0.53
CA HIS A 43 5.25 -9.97 1.11
C HIS A 43 6.20 -10.28 2.28
N TRP A 44 7.51 -10.17 2.04
CA TRP A 44 8.53 -10.42 3.09
C TRP A 44 8.57 -9.31 4.15
N PRO A 45 8.53 -8.01 3.80
CA PRO A 45 8.39 -6.95 4.80
C PRO A 45 7.21 -7.15 5.75
N ALA A 46 6.04 -7.56 5.24
CA ALA A 46 4.87 -7.84 6.07
C ALA A 46 5.11 -9.02 7.03
N ARG A 47 5.77 -10.09 6.57
CA ARG A 47 6.17 -11.22 7.42
C ARG A 47 7.14 -10.79 8.54
N HIS A 48 8.09 -9.91 8.23
CA HIS A 48 9.02 -9.40 9.24
C HIS A 48 8.32 -8.47 10.24
N ALA A 49 7.44 -7.59 9.76
CA ALA A 49 6.66 -6.69 10.61
C ALA A 49 5.76 -7.45 11.60
N ARG A 50 5.27 -8.65 11.23
CA ARG A 50 4.47 -9.50 12.12
C ARG A 50 5.20 -9.90 13.41
N ALA A 51 6.53 -10.00 13.38
CA ALA A 51 7.32 -10.34 14.56
C ALA A 51 7.58 -9.14 15.49
N GLN A 52 7.20 -7.93 15.07
CA GLN A 52 7.38 -6.71 15.85
C GLN A 52 6.20 -6.46 16.78
N GLU A 53 6.40 -5.52 17.71
CA GLU A 53 5.35 -5.08 18.61
C GLU A 53 4.20 -4.41 17.81
N PRO A 54 2.93 -4.82 18.02
CA PRO A 54 1.81 -4.37 17.20
C PRO A 54 1.58 -2.85 17.18
N ALA A 55 1.75 -2.15 18.31
CA ALA A 55 1.57 -0.70 18.38
C ALA A 55 2.67 0.06 17.61
N ALA A 56 3.90 -0.45 17.58
CA ALA A 56 5.00 0.11 16.79
C ALA A 56 4.73 -0.01 15.28
N VAL A 57 4.21 -1.16 14.83
CA VAL A 57 3.81 -1.35 13.43
C VAL A 57 2.67 -0.41 13.06
N ALA A 58 1.66 -0.28 13.93
CA ALA A 58 0.55 0.65 13.76
C ALA A 58 1.02 2.11 13.65
N ALA A 59 1.87 2.56 14.58
CA ALA A 59 2.43 3.91 14.56
C ALA A 59 3.24 4.19 13.29
N ALA A 60 4.08 3.24 12.84
CA ALA A 60 4.88 3.40 11.63
C ALA A 60 4.03 3.50 10.35
N LEU A 61 2.84 2.91 10.34
CA LEU A 61 1.91 2.92 9.21
C LEU A 61 0.87 4.06 9.29
N GLY A 62 0.79 4.78 10.41
CA GLY A 62 -0.27 5.76 10.67
C GLY A 62 -1.66 5.11 10.77
N LEU A 63 -1.74 3.89 11.27
CA LEU A 63 -2.96 3.09 11.41
C LEU A 63 -3.23 2.75 12.87
N ASN A 64 -4.43 2.26 13.20
CA ASN A 64 -4.63 1.55 14.45
C ASN A 64 -4.11 0.10 14.36
N THR A 65 -4.00 -0.57 15.51
CA THR A 65 -3.45 -1.94 15.61
C THR A 65 -4.22 -2.96 14.79
N ASP A 66 -5.56 -2.86 14.72
CA ASP A 66 -6.39 -3.78 13.97
C ASP A 66 -6.25 -3.59 12.46
N GLU A 67 -6.17 -2.35 12.01
CA GLU A 67 -5.93 -2.00 10.61
C GLU A 67 -4.53 -2.43 10.16
N ALA A 68 -3.51 -2.19 10.99
CA ALA A 68 -2.14 -2.64 10.74
C ALA A 68 -2.05 -4.18 10.64
N ARG A 69 -2.75 -4.90 11.53
CA ARG A 69 -2.86 -6.37 11.47
C ARG A 69 -3.54 -6.84 10.19
N LYS A 70 -4.65 -6.20 9.78
CA LYS A 70 -5.37 -6.53 8.55
C LYS A 70 -4.51 -6.25 7.30
N LEU A 71 -3.76 -5.16 7.29
CA LEU A 71 -2.89 -4.78 6.17
C LEU A 71 -1.70 -5.73 6.04
N THR A 72 -1.00 -6.00 7.14
CA THR A 72 0.12 -6.95 7.17
C THR A 72 -0.32 -8.36 6.79
N ALA A 73 -1.49 -8.81 7.26
CA ALA A 73 -2.07 -10.09 6.82
C ALA A 73 -2.35 -10.14 5.31
N ARG A 74 -2.95 -9.08 4.76
CA ARG A 74 -3.23 -8.96 3.32
C ARG A 74 -1.96 -9.06 2.48
N TYR A 75 -0.91 -8.31 2.84
CA TYR A 75 0.35 -8.34 2.09
C TYR A 75 1.17 -9.60 2.34
N GLY A 76 1.05 -10.17 3.53
CA GLY A 76 1.76 -11.35 3.96
C GLY A 76 1.20 -12.68 3.45
N GLY A 77 -0.02 -12.68 2.90
CA GLY A 77 -0.66 -13.86 2.32
C GLY A 77 -1.06 -14.92 3.34
N TRP A 78 -1.42 -14.53 4.58
CA TRP A 78 -2.00 -15.44 5.57
C TRP A 78 -3.44 -15.04 5.90
N SER A 79 -4.24 -16.02 6.35
CA SER A 79 -5.63 -15.78 6.75
C SER A 79 -5.69 -14.81 7.94
N ARG A 80 -6.71 -13.94 7.95
CA ARG A 80 -7.00 -13.00 9.04
C ARG A 80 -7.31 -13.73 10.34
#